data_AF-A0A819ILN6-F1
#
_entry.id   AF-A0A819ILN6-F1
#
_cell.length_a   1.000
_cell.length_b   1.000
_cell.length_c   1.000
_cell.angle_alpha   90.00
_cell.angle_beta   90.00
_cell.angle_gamma   90.00
#
_symmetry.space_group_name_H-M   'P 1'
#
loop_
_entity.id
_entity.type
_entity.pdbx_description
1 polymer ?
#
loop_
_entity_poly.entity_id
_entity_poly.type
_entity_poly.pdbx_seq_one_letter_code
_entity_poly.pdbx_strand_id
1 'polypeptide(L)'
;MIAIGGSIGNGLFVVSGSALASGGPAALIINFIITGFMLFNVAMTLGELSVAFPVSGSFASHSSRFLDRAWGFAMGWNYAMNWLIALPIELTSAGLIINYWTKSVNIAVWITILLVALIIINLFGVRGYGDIEFFISIIKVIAVIGFIILGIVLVFGGGPNHEYIGGKYWHDPGPFAHGFKGVCSVFVTAAYAFSGTELVGLAAAETANPLKTIPRATKQVFWRILIFYIVSLTLIGCLVPYTNSRLLNKWYVLKTPIE
;
A
#
# COMPACT_ATOMS: atom_id res chain seq x y z
N MET A 1 -2.75 -5.20 15.72
CA MET A 1 -2.00 -4.11 15.08
C MET A 1 -1.27 -4.56 13.83
N ILE A 2 -0.72 -5.78 13.77
CA ILE A 2 -0.01 -6.32 12.58
C ILE A 2 -0.81 -6.11 11.27
N ALA A 3 -2.10 -6.47 11.25
CA ALA A 3 -2.95 -6.29 10.07
C ALA A 3 -3.21 -4.82 9.68
N ILE A 4 -3.04 -3.87 10.61
CA ILE A 4 -3.17 -2.43 10.36
C ILE A 4 -1.81 -1.90 9.86
N GLY A 5 -0.72 -2.20 10.57
CA GLY A 5 0.65 -1.77 10.27
C GLY A 5 1.21 -2.32 8.95
N GLY A 6 0.91 -3.59 8.64
CA GLY A 6 1.38 -4.25 7.41
C GLY A 6 0.66 -3.77 6.14
N SER A 7 -0.50 -3.13 6.30
CA SER A 7 -1.32 -2.65 5.18
C SER A 7 -1.23 -1.14 4.94
N ILE A 8 -0.50 -0.41 5.78
CA ILE A 8 -0.21 1.01 5.60
C ILE A 8 1.30 1.12 5.39
N GLY A 9 1.70 1.51 4.17
CA GLY A 9 3.11 1.51 3.81
C GLY A 9 3.39 2.22 2.50
N ASN A 10 4.47 1.78 1.84
CA ASN A 10 4.98 2.32 0.59
C ASN A 10 3.90 2.55 -0.48
N GLY A 11 2.93 1.63 -0.59
CA GLY A 11 1.81 1.73 -1.52
C GLY A 11 1.00 3.03 -1.40
N LEU A 12 0.74 3.51 -0.19
CA LEU A 12 -0.05 4.72 0.06
C LEU A 12 0.75 6.01 -0.15
N PHE A 13 2.03 6.03 0.24
CA PHE A 13 2.82 7.27 0.29
C PHE A 13 3.75 7.48 -0.90
N VAL A 14 4.36 6.41 -1.42
CA VAL A 14 5.39 6.50 -2.45
C VAL A 14 4.81 6.09 -3.80
N VAL A 15 4.18 4.92 -3.86
CA VAL A 15 3.68 4.38 -5.13
C VAL A 15 2.45 5.13 -5.63
N SER A 16 1.67 5.74 -4.72
CA SER A 16 0.55 6.62 -5.06
C SER A 16 0.97 7.83 -5.89
N GLY A 17 2.15 8.41 -5.65
CA GLY A 17 2.69 9.51 -6.45
C GLY A 17 2.99 9.08 -7.89
N SER A 18 3.48 7.86 -8.08
CA SER A 18 3.70 7.29 -9.42
C SER A 18 2.38 6.97 -10.13
N ALA A 19 1.38 6.48 -9.38
CA ALA A 19 0.05 6.27 -9.91
C ALA A 19 -0.65 7.59 -10.29
N LEU A 20 -0.51 8.63 -9.47
CA LEU A 20 -1.02 9.96 -9.79
C LEU A 20 -0.41 10.48 -11.09
N ALA A 21 0.91 10.42 -11.25
CA ALA A 21 1.59 10.85 -12.47
C ALA A 21 1.14 10.06 -13.72
N SER A 22 0.90 8.76 -13.56
CA SER A 22 0.59 7.86 -14.69
C SER A 22 -0.89 7.87 -15.11
N GLY A 23 -1.82 8.05 -14.17
CA GLY A 23 -3.26 7.97 -14.46
C GLY A 23 -4.05 9.25 -14.16
N GLY A 24 -3.53 10.19 -13.38
CA GLY A 24 -4.25 11.37 -12.94
C GLY A 24 -5.13 11.11 -11.70
N PRO A 25 -5.69 12.17 -11.10
CA PRO A 25 -6.38 12.10 -9.82
C PRO A 25 -7.66 11.26 -9.85
N ALA A 26 -8.43 11.30 -10.95
CA ALA A 26 -9.65 10.51 -11.07
C ALA A 26 -9.34 9.01 -11.25
N ALA A 27 -8.37 8.68 -12.10
CA ALA A 27 -7.94 7.29 -12.28
C ALA A 27 -7.41 6.67 -10.98
N LEU A 28 -6.69 7.47 -10.17
CA LEU A 28 -6.22 7.07 -8.86
C LEU A 28 -7.37 6.64 -7.96
N ILE A 29 -8.40 7.48 -7.81
CA ILE A 29 -9.53 7.16 -6.94
C ILE A 29 -10.37 6.00 -7.50
N ILE A 30 -10.70 6.03 -8.78
CA ILE A 30 -11.54 4.99 -9.42
C ILE A 30 -10.90 3.61 -9.22
N ASN A 31 -9.60 3.48 -9.49
CA ASN A 31 -8.93 2.19 -9.37
C ASN A 31 -8.81 1.73 -7.91
N PHE A 32 -8.51 2.63 -6.98
CA PHE A 32 -8.46 2.26 -5.56
C PHE A 32 -9.85 1.87 -5.02
N ILE A 33 -10.94 2.47 -5.51
CA ILE A 33 -12.30 2.05 -5.18
C ILE A 33 -12.60 0.65 -5.75
N ILE A 34 -12.34 0.43 -7.05
CA ILE A 34 -12.62 -0.86 -7.70
C ILE A 34 -11.80 -1.97 -7.05
N THR A 35 -10.48 -1.78 -6.91
CA THR A 35 -9.61 -2.77 -6.28
C THR A 35 -9.96 -2.97 -4.81
N GLY A 36 -10.28 -1.90 -4.08
CA GLY A 36 -10.73 -2.00 -2.69
C GLY A 36 -12.03 -2.81 -2.56
N PHE A 37 -13.00 -2.62 -3.46
CA PHE A 37 -14.21 -3.41 -3.50
C PHE A 37 -13.94 -4.89 -3.81
N MET A 38 -13.09 -5.19 -4.78
CA MET A 38 -12.68 -6.57 -5.08
C MET A 38 -12.04 -7.23 -3.85
N LEU A 39 -11.09 -6.54 -3.20
CA LEU A 39 -10.42 -7.03 -2.00
C LEU A 39 -11.35 -7.22 -0.81
N PHE A 40 -12.34 -6.35 -0.65
CA PHE A 40 -13.33 -6.50 0.41
C PHE A 40 -14.11 -7.82 0.28
N ASN A 41 -14.55 -8.17 -0.93
CA ASN A 41 -15.22 -9.44 -1.19
C ASN A 41 -14.30 -10.65 -0.91
N VAL A 42 -13.03 -10.57 -1.33
CA VAL A 42 -12.03 -11.61 -1.07
C VAL A 42 -11.77 -11.76 0.43
N ALA A 43 -11.58 -10.65 1.16
CA ALA A 43 -11.29 -10.66 2.59
C ALA A 43 -12.47 -11.19 3.42
N MET A 44 -13.71 -10.88 3.02
CA MET A 44 -14.92 -11.45 3.62
C MET A 44 -14.99 -12.96 3.45
N THR A 45 -14.85 -13.43 2.21
CA THR A 45 -14.88 -14.86 1.89
C THR A 45 -13.76 -15.61 2.62
N LEU A 46 -12.54 -15.04 2.61
CA LEU A 46 -11.40 -15.62 3.34
C LEU A 46 -11.65 -15.64 4.85
N GLY A 47 -12.23 -14.58 5.42
CA GLY A 47 -12.56 -14.51 6.84
C GLY A 47 -13.54 -15.59 7.27
N GLU A 48 -14.60 -15.82 6.50
CA GLU A 48 -15.56 -16.90 6.75
C GLU A 48 -14.92 -18.28 6.65
N LEU A 49 -14.09 -18.49 5.62
CA LEU A 49 -13.42 -19.77 5.40
C LEU A 49 -12.36 -20.07 6.46
N SER A 50 -11.61 -19.06 6.90
CA SER A 50 -10.64 -19.16 8.01
C SER A 50 -11.29 -19.46 9.35
N VAL A 51 -12.55 -19.05 9.56
CA VAL A 51 -13.32 -19.36 10.77
C VAL A 51 -13.92 -20.76 10.71
N ALA A 52 -14.48 -21.15 9.56
CA ALA A 52 -15.09 -22.47 9.36
C ALA A 52 -14.04 -23.60 9.32
N PHE A 53 -12.88 -23.32 8.71
CA PHE A 53 -11.78 -24.26 8.56
C PHE A 53 -10.46 -23.60 8.97
N PRO A 54 -10.18 -23.52 10.28
CA PRO A 54 -8.93 -22.97 10.78
C PRO A 54 -7.78 -23.93 10.44
N VAL A 55 -7.04 -23.62 9.38
CA VAL A 55 -5.88 -24.39 8.93
C VAL A 55 -4.68 -23.47 8.73
N SER A 56 -3.50 -23.95 9.12
CA SER A 56 -2.24 -23.26 8.83
C SER A 56 -2.05 -23.12 7.32
N GLY A 57 -1.61 -21.95 6.85
CA GLY A 57 -1.46 -21.62 5.43
C GLY A 57 -2.65 -20.91 4.78
N SER A 58 -3.79 -20.79 5.47
CA SER A 58 -4.94 -19.97 5.04
C SER A 58 -5.35 -20.22 3.58
N PHE A 59 -5.36 -19.17 2.75
CA PHE A 59 -5.79 -19.19 1.36
C PHE A 59 -5.08 -20.23 0.48
N ALA A 60 -3.81 -20.56 0.73
CA ALA A 60 -3.10 -21.58 -0.06
C ALA A 60 -3.60 -23.01 0.27
N SER A 61 -3.82 -23.27 1.56
CA SER A 61 -4.39 -24.53 2.06
C SER A 61 -5.86 -24.67 1.67
N HIS A 62 -6.63 -23.58 1.76
CA HIS A 62 -8.02 -23.53 1.30
C HIS A 62 -8.13 -23.76 -0.21
N SER A 63 -7.27 -23.14 -1.01
CA SER A 63 -7.28 -23.33 -2.46
C SER A 63 -6.94 -24.77 -2.85
N SER A 64 -5.95 -25.38 -2.21
CA SER A 64 -5.62 -26.80 -2.41
C SER A 64 -6.78 -27.73 -2.07
N ARG A 65 -7.58 -27.36 -1.07
CA ARG A 65 -8.68 -28.17 -0.55
C ARG A 65 -9.97 -28.04 -1.36
N PHE A 66 -10.32 -26.83 -1.78
CA PHE A 66 -11.62 -26.51 -2.39
C PHE A 66 -11.59 -26.30 -3.90
N LEU A 67 -10.41 -26.11 -4.50
CA LEU A 67 -10.26 -25.93 -5.95
C LEU A 67 -9.48 -27.10 -6.56
N ASP A 68 -8.16 -27.06 -6.44
CA ASP A 68 -7.26 -28.09 -6.95
C ASP A 68 -5.87 -27.95 -6.31
N ARG A 69 -5.13 -29.06 -6.22
CA ARG A 69 -3.75 -29.04 -5.68
C ARG A 69 -2.80 -28.17 -6.52
N ALA A 70 -2.94 -28.16 -7.84
CA ALA A 70 -2.14 -27.32 -8.73
C ALA A 70 -2.43 -25.83 -8.49
N TRP A 71 -3.68 -25.47 -8.21
CA TRP A 71 -4.05 -24.10 -7.85
C TRP A 71 -3.39 -23.68 -6.54
N GLY A 72 -3.45 -24.53 -5.51
CA GLY A 72 -2.79 -24.27 -4.24
C GLY A 72 -1.26 -24.13 -4.36
N PHE A 73 -0.63 -24.96 -5.20
CA PHE A 73 0.79 -24.85 -5.52
C PHE A 73 1.13 -23.50 -6.19
N ALA A 74 0.35 -23.11 -7.21
CA ALA A 74 0.55 -21.84 -7.91
C ALA A 74 0.33 -20.62 -6.98
N MET A 75 -0.69 -20.67 -6.11
CA MET A 75 -0.94 -19.64 -5.09
C MET A 75 0.24 -19.49 -4.12
N GLY A 76 0.79 -20.61 -3.63
CA GLY A 76 1.95 -20.61 -2.74
C GLY A 76 3.18 -19.96 -3.37
N TRP A 77 3.48 -20.31 -4.64
CA TRP A 77 4.61 -19.72 -5.36
C TRP A 77 4.41 -18.24 -5.69
N ASN A 78 3.23 -17.84 -6.16
CA ASN A 78 2.92 -16.43 -6.39
C ASN A 78 3.06 -15.60 -5.11
N TYR A 79 2.60 -16.13 -3.98
CA TYR A 79 2.73 -15.47 -2.69
C TYR A 79 4.19 -15.36 -2.23
N ALA A 80 4.97 -16.42 -2.38
CA ALA A 80 6.41 -16.40 -2.09
C ALA A 80 7.14 -15.36 -2.95
N MET A 81 6.88 -15.33 -4.26
CA MET A 81 7.46 -14.34 -5.18
C MET A 81 7.05 -12.91 -4.81
N ASN A 82 5.78 -12.68 -4.44
CA ASN A 82 5.31 -11.38 -3.98
C ASN A 82 6.14 -10.87 -2.79
N TRP A 83 6.38 -11.70 -1.77
CA TRP A 83 7.17 -11.29 -0.61
C TRP A 83 8.67 -11.14 -0.90
N LEU A 84 9.23 -11.95 -1.80
CA LEU A 84 10.61 -11.80 -2.26
C LEU A 84 10.84 -10.48 -3.01
N ILE A 85 9.83 -9.98 -3.74
CA ILE A 85 9.90 -8.71 -4.49
C ILE A 85 9.51 -7.52 -3.60
N ALA A 86 8.60 -7.70 -2.66
CA ALA A 86 8.14 -6.62 -1.78
C ALA A 86 9.28 -6.03 -0.93
N LEU A 87 10.14 -6.87 -0.34
CA LEU A 87 11.23 -6.40 0.52
C LEU A 87 12.24 -5.48 -0.20
N PRO A 88 12.76 -5.84 -1.39
CA PRO A 88 13.58 -4.93 -2.20
C PRO A 88 12.87 -3.62 -2.58
N ILE A 89 11.56 -3.66 -2.87
CA ILE A 89 10.78 -2.46 -3.20
C ILE A 89 10.72 -1.51 -1.99
N GLU A 90 10.45 -2.04 -0.79
CA GLU A 90 10.40 -1.24 0.44
C GLU A 90 11.77 -0.62 0.75
N LEU A 91 12.85 -1.40 0.66
CA LEU A 91 14.22 -0.92 0.89
C LEU A 91 14.64 0.17 -0.11
N THR A 92 14.33 -0.03 -1.39
CA THR A 92 14.62 0.97 -2.43
C THR A 92 13.83 2.26 -2.19
N SER A 93 12.57 2.13 -1.79
CA SER A 93 11.70 3.27 -1.50
C SER A 93 12.18 4.06 -0.28
N ALA A 94 12.61 3.38 0.79
CA ALA A 94 13.24 4.01 1.94
C ALA A 94 14.54 4.74 1.54
N GLY A 95 15.36 4.14 0.68
CA GLY A 95 16.56 4.78 0.12
C GLY A 95 16.22 6.06 -0.67
N LEU A 96 15.15 6.04 -1.48
CA LEU A 96 14.69 7.21 -2.25
C LEU A 96 14.21 8.34 -1.32
N ILE A 97 13.53 8.01 -0.22
CA ILE A 97 13.10 8.99 0.78
C ILE A 97 14.31 9.64 1.47
N ILE A 98 15.36 8.88 1.80
CA ILE A 98 16.59 9.46 2.39
C ILE A 98 17.29 10.36 1.36
N ASN A 99 17.29 9.95 0.08
CA ASN A 99 17.89 10.73 -1.01
C ASN A 99 17.22 12.10 -1.23
N TYR A 100 15.96 12.26 -0.81
CA TYR A 100 15.27 13.55 -0.83
C TYR A 100 16.00 14.60 0.02
N TRP A 101 16.56 14.21 1.17
CA TRP A 101 17.25 15.12 2.10
C TRP A 101 18.74 15.26 1.81
N THR A 102 19.40 14.20 1.35
CA THR A 102 20.82 14.24 1.02
C THR A 102 21.19 13.36 -0.18
N LYS A 103 21.96 13.93 -1.10
CA LYS A 103 22.52 13.25 -2.27
C LYS A 103 24.02 12.98 -2.17
N SER A 104 24.64 13.34 -1.04
CA SER A 104 26.09 13.20 -0.86
C SER A 104 26.54 11.74 -0.78
N VAL A 105 25.64 10.82 -0.43
CA VAL A 105 25.91 9.39 -0.26
C VAL A 105 25.11 8.60 -1.29
N ASN A 106 25.74 7.61 -1.92
CA ASN A 106 25.07 6.72 -2.87
C ASN A 106 23.90 5.97 -2.21
N ILE A 107 22.75 5.91 -2.87
CA ILE A 107 21.55 5.23 -2.39
C ILE A 107 21.79 3.76 -2.01
N ALA A 108 22.71 3.07 -2.69
CA ALA A 108 23.06 1.69 -2.39
C ALA A 108 23.61 1.51 -0.97
N VAL A 109 24.32 2.50 -0.44
CA VAL A 109 24.84 2.48 0.94
C VAL A 109 23.67 2.51 1.93
N TRP A 110 22.70 3.40 1.72
CA TRP A 110 21.50 3.46 2.57
C TRP A 110 20.68 2.17 2.52
N ILE A 111 20.48 1.60 1.33
CA ILE A 111 19.79 0.32 1.15
C ILE A 111 20.52 -0.79 1.93
N THR A 112 21.86 -0.82 1.86
CA THR A 112 22.67 -1.83 2.56
C THR A 112 22.56 -1.69 4.08
N ILE A 113 22.63 -0.46 4.60
CA ILE A 113 22.47 -0.19 6.04
C ILE A 113 21.10 -0.65 6.53
N LEU A 114 20.02 -0.31 5.80
CA LEU A 114 18.66 -0.71 6.15
C LEU A 114 18.48 -2.24 6.10
N LEU A 115 19.07 -2.90 5.10
CA LEU A 115 19.03 -4.37 5.00
C LEU A 115 19.74 -5.03 6.19
N VAL A 116 20.93 -4.56 6.56
CA VAL A 116 21.67 -5.08 7.72
C VAL A 116 20.87 -4.87 9.01
N ALA A 117 20.27 -3.69 9.19
CA ALA A 117 19.41 -3.42 10.35
C ALA A 117 18.20 -4.38 10.40
N LEU A 118 17.54 -4.63 9.26
CA LEU A 118 16.45 -5.61 9.18
C LEU A 118 16.91 -7.03 9.52
N ILE A 119 18.07 -7.46 9.03
CA ILE A 119 18.64 -8.77 9.36
C ILE A 119 18.86 -8.86 10.87
N ILE A 120 19.45 -7.85 11.49
CA ILE A 120 19.69 -7.81 12.94
C ILE A 120 18.37 -7.90 13.72
N ILE A 121 17.33 -7.15 13.31
CA ILE A 121 16.01 -7.21 13.95
C ILE A 121 15.42 -8.63 13.85
N ASN A 122 15.56 -9.27 12.68
CA ASN A 122 15.07 -10.65 12.47
C ASN A 122 15.80 -11.68 13.35
N LEU A 123 17.04 -11.41 13.79
CA LEU A 123 17.78 -12.31 14.71
C LEU A 123 17.23 -12.29 16.14
N PHE A 124 16.53 -11.23 16.58
CA PHE A 124 15.92 -11.16 17.92
C PHE A 124 14.62 -11.98 18.06
N GLY A 125 14.19 -12.64 16.98
CA GLY A 125 13.03 -13.52 16.96
C GLY A 125 11.68 -12.78 16.99
N VAL A 126 10.61 -13.59 16.97
CA VAL A 126 9.22 -13.13 16.71
C VAL A 126 8.70 -12.17 17.79
N ARG A 127 9.15 -12.31 19.04
CA ARG A 127 8.72 -11.44 20.16
C ARG A 127 9.25 -10.02 20.00
N GLY A 128 10.55 -9.86 19.75
CA GLY A 128 11.16 -8.54 19.55
C GLY A 128 10.62 -7.84 18.30
N TYR A 129 10.39 -8.60 17.22
CA TYR A 129 9.74 -8.09 16.01
C TYR A 129 8.33 -7.56 16.29
N GLY A 130 7.52 -8.32 17.03
CA GLY A 130 6.14 -7.93 17.34
C GLY A 130 6.02 -6.62 18.12
N ASP A 131 6.92 -6.41 19.10
CA ASP A 131 6.94 -5.17 19.89
C ASP A 131 7.34 -3.96 19.03
N ILE A 132 8.40 -4.09 18.22
CA ILE A 132 8.86 -3.02 17.31
C ILE A 132 7.77 -2.67 16.29
N GLU A 133 7.15 -3.67 15.68
CA GLU A 133 6.08 -3.49 14.70
C GLU A 133 4.88 -2.76 15.32
N PHE A 134 4.54 -3.05 16.58
CA PHE A 134 3.49 -2.35 17.30
C PHE A 134 3.78 -0.85 17.42
N PHE A 135 4.98 -0.47 17.86
CA PHE A 135 5.36 0.94 18.00
C PHE A 135 5.41 1.67 16.64
N ILE A 136 6.01 1.05 15.62
CA ILE A 136 6.09 1.62 14.27
C ILE A 136 4.69 1.79 13.67
N SER A 137 3.77 0.84 13.91
CA SER A 137 2.39 0.92 13.45
C SER A 137 1.64 2.12 14.02
N ILE A 138 1.87 2.47 15.29
CA ILE A 138 1.27 3.66 15.92
C ILE A 138 1.75 4.93 15.21
N ILE A 139 3.07 5.03 14.98
CA ILE A 139 3.66 6.18 14.28
C ILE A 139 3.07 6.32 12.88
N LYS A 140 2.92 5.22 12.14
CA LYS A 140 2.29 5.22 10.80
C LYS A 140 0.86 5.76 10.85
N VAL A 141 0.04 5.30 11.80
CA VAL A 141 -1.35 5.76 11.92
C VAL A 141 -1.40 7.26 12.24
N ILE A 142 -0.57 7.74 13.17
CA ILE A 142 -0.47 9.16 13.50
C ILE A 142 -0.04 9.97 12.28
N ALA A 143 0.95 9.48 11.52
CA ALA A 143 1.43 10.15 10.30
C ALA A 143 0.33 10.27 9.24
N VAL A 144 -0.48 9.23 9.01
CA VAL A 144 -1.62 9.28 8.08
C VAL A 144 -2.67 10.28 8.55
N ILE A 145 -3.03 10.27 9.83
CA ILE A 145 -4.02 11.21 10.38
C ILE A 145 -3.52 12.65 10.25
N GLY A 146 -2.25 12.90 10.60
CA GLY A 146 -1.61 14.20 10.43
C GLY A 146 -1.58 14.64 8.97
N PHE A 147 -1.29 13.72 8.05
CA PHE A 147 -1.34 13.97 6.60
C PHE A 147 -2.74 14.36 6.13
N ILE A 148 -3.78 13.67 6.59
CA ILE A 148 -5.17 13.99 6.23
C ILE A 148 -5.55 15.39 6.73
N ILE A 149 -5.26 15.70 8.00
CA ILE A 149 -5.57 17.02 8.59
C ILE A 149 -4.83 18.12 7.83
N LEU A 150 -3.51 17.96 7.64
CA LEU A 150 -2.70 18.92 6.89
C LEU A 150 -3.19 19.08 5.46
N GLY A 151 -3.53 17.98 4.79
CA GLY A 151 -4.04 18.00 3.42
C GLY A 151 -5.34 18.78 3.31
N ILE A 152 -6.28 18.59 4.24
CA ILE A 152 -7.51 19.38 4.31
C ILE A 152 -7.18 20.86 4.46
N VAL A 153 -6.34 21.23 5.43
CA VAL A 153 -5.94 22.63 5.67
C VAL A 153 -5.33 23.26 4.40
N LEU A 154 -4.45 22.55 3.70
CA LEU A 154 -3.82 23.03 2.47
C LEU A 154 -4.82 23.18 1.32
N VAL A 155 -5.75 22.23 1.15
CA VAL A 155 -6.79 22.31 0.10
C VAL A 155 -7.66 23.55 0.29
N PHE A 156 -7.96 23.92 1.54
CA PHE A 156 -8.77 25.09 1.90
C PHE A 156 -7.98 26.41 2.00
N GLY A 157 -6.70 26.44 1.59
CA GLY A 157 -5.92 27.69 1.54
C GLY A 157 -5.17 28.05 2.83
N GLY A 158 -4.99 27.10 3.75
CA GLY A 158 -4.12 27.26 4.92
C GLY A 158 -2.62 27.12 4.61
N GLY A 159 -2.23 27.07 3.33
CA GLY A 159 -0.82 27.03 2.91
C GLY A 159 -0.15 28.41 2.89
N PRO A 160 1.19 28.47 2.72
CA PRO A 160 1.96 29.73 2.74
C PRO A 160 1.51 30.75 1.68
N ASN A 161 0.97 30.27 0.57
CA ASN A 161 0.49 31.10 -0.53
C ASN A 161 -0.97 31.55 -0.36
N HIS A 162 -1.65 31.07 0.68
CA HIS A 162 -3.08 31.33 0.98
C HIS A 162 -4.06 31.08 -0.19
N GLU A 163 -3.67 30.26 -1.16
CA GLU A 163 -4.48 29.94 -2.34
C GLU A 163 -5.42 28.76 -2.04
N TYR A 164 -6.72 28.94 -2.34
CA TYR A 164 -7.67 27.84 -2.33
C TYR A 164 -7.40 26.91 -3.52
N ILE A 165 -6.93 25.70 -3.23
CA ILE A 165 -6.62 24.72 -4.28
C ILE A 165 -7.89 23.97 -4.70
N GLY A 166 -8.72 23.54 -3.75
CA GLY A 166 -9.98 22.84 -4.02
C GLY A 166 -9.82 21.68 -5.02
N GLY A 167 -10.45 21.83 -6.20
CA GLY A 167 -10.37 20.92 -7.33
C GLY A 167 -9.55 21.44 -8.52
N LYS A 168 -8.67 22.44 -8.33
CA LYS A 168 -7.93 23.10 -9.42
C LYS A 168 -7.27 22.10 -10.37
N TYR A 169 -6.53 21.13 -9.81
CA TYR A 169 -5.83 20.11 -10.61
C TYR A 169 -6.72 19.03 -11.22
N TRP A 170 -7.99 18.96 -10.81
CA TRP A 170 -8.99 18.12 -11.45
C TRP A 170 -9.55 18.74 -12.72
N HIS A 171 -9.44 20.06 -12.87
CA HIS A 171 -9.87 20.78 -14.07
C HIS A 171 -8.70 21.07 -15.01
N ASP A 172 -7.57 21.51 -14.47
CA ASP A 172 -6.34 21.82 -15.22
C ASP A 172 -5.12 21.31 -14.45
N PRO A 173 -4.36 20.31 -14.95
CA PRO A 173 -4.35 19.75 -16.31
C PRO A 173 -5.48 18.74 -16.62
N GLY A 174 -6.30 18.36 -15.64
CA GLY A 174 -7.48 17.54 -15.82
C GLY A 174 -7.51 16.27 -14.96
N PRO A 175 -8.59 15.47 -15.05
CA PRO A 175 -8.79 14.34 -14.13
C PRO A 175 -8.06 13.05 -14.54
N PHE A 176 -7.74 12.89 -15.83
CA PHE A 176 -7.13 11.67 -16.37
C PHE A 176 -5.83 11.99 -17.10
N ALA A 177 -4.72 11.46 -16.59
CA ALA A 177 -3.44 11.45 -17.30
C ALA A 177 -3.42 10.30 -18.31
N HIS A 178 -2.99 10.57 -19.53
CA HIS A 178 -2.76 9.54 -20.58
C HIS A 178 -3.99 8.67 -20.93
N GLY A 179 -5.20 9.19 -20.72
CA GLY A 179 -6.45 8.53 -21.09
C GLY A 179 -6.64 7.14 -20.46
N PHE A 180 -7.25 6.23 -21.21
CA PHE A 180 -7.57 4.87 -20.72
C PHE A 180 -6.33 4.06 -20.33
N LYS A 181 -5.21 4.23 -21.04
CA LYS A 181 -3.95 3.54 -20.72
C LYS A 181 -3.42 3.94 -19.34
N GLY A 182 -3.55 5.23 -18.99
CA GLY A 182 -3.23 5.73 -17.65
C GLY A 182 -4.09 5.06 -16.58
N VAL A 183 -5.40 4.96 -16.81
CA VAL A 183 -6.33 4.24 -15.93
C VAL A 183 -5.90 2.78 -15.74
N CYS A 184 -5.63 2.04 -16.82
CA CYS A 184 -5.19 0.64 -16.70
C CYS A 184 -3.87 0.49 -15.94
N SER A 185 -2.92 1.41 -16.11
CA SER A 185 -1.61 1.33 -15.45
C SER A 185 -1.70 1.45 -13.92
N VAL A 186 -2.69 2.21 -13.44
CA VAL A 186 -2.86 2.50 -12.01
C VAL A 186 -3.47 1.31 -11.26
N PHE A 187 -4.20 0.41 -11.94
CA PHE A 187 -4.73 -0.82 -11.31
C PHE A 187 -3.64 -1.67 -10.66
N VAL A 188 -2.48 -1.82 -11.31
CA VAL A 188 -1.37 -2.61 -10.77
C VAL A 188 -0.84 -2.00 -9.48
N THR A 189 -0.72 -0.67 -9.43
CA THR A 189 -0.34 0.05 -8.22
C THR A 189 -1.39 -0.09 -7.12
N ALA A 190 -2.68 0.03 -7.45
CA ALA A 190 -3.76 -0.14 -6.50
C ALA A 190 -3.78 -1.56 -5.90
N ALA A 191 -3.60 -2.59 -6.75
CA ALA A 191 -3.50 -3.98 -6.31
C ALA A 191 -2.33 -4.22 -5.36
N TYR A 192 -1.14 -3.69 -5.70
CA TYR A 192 0.02 -3.77 -4.81
C TYR A 192 -0.22 -3.03 -3.48
N ALA A 193 -0.85 -1.85 -3.53
CA ALA A 193 -1.08 -1.03 -2.34
C ALA A 193 -2.05 -1.66 -1.33
N PHE A 194 -2.88 -2.62 -1.77
CA PHE A 194 -3.76 -3.41 -0.91
C PHE A 194 -3.24 -4.83 -0.63
N SER A 195 -2.00 -5.14 -1.02
CA SER A 195 -1.33 -6.38 -0.61
C SER A 195 -1.04 -6.37 0.90
N GLY A 196 -1.00 -7.54 1.53
CA GLY A 196 -0.78 -7.71 2.97
C GLY A 196 -2.06 -7.64 3.83
N THR A 197 -3.22 -7.48 3.22
CA THR A 197 -4.50 -7.42 3.94
C THR A 197 -5.06 -8.81 4.23
N GLU A 198 -4.69 -9.76 3.37
CA GLU A 198 -4.85 -11.19 3.48
C GLU A 198 -4.08 -11.82 4.66
N LEU A 199 -3.11 -11.10 5.24
CA LEU A 199 -2.38 -11.54 6.45
C LEU A 199 -3.33 -11.84 7.62
N VAL A 200 -4.50 -11.20 7.67
CA VAL A 200 -5.56 -11.52 8.64
C VAL A 200 -5.97 -12.99 8.55
N GLY A 201 -6.08 -13.54 7.34
CA GLY A 201 -6.43 -14.93 7.13
C GLY A 201 -5.34 -15.90 7.60
N LEU A 202 -4.06 -15.53 7.43
CA LEU A 202 -2.92 -16.33 7.92
C LEU A 202 -2.85 -16.34 9.45
N ALA A 203 -3.08 -15.17 10.06
CA ALA A 203 -3.12 -15.04 11.52
C ALA A 203 -4.30 -15.78 12.17
N ALA A 204 -5.32 -16.19 11.39
CA ALA A 204 -6.46 -16.93 11.91
C ALA A 204 -6.09 -18.24 12.59
N ALA A 205 -5.09 -18.96 12.06
CA ALA A 205 -4.61 -20.21 12.64
C ALA A 205 -3.91 -20.02 14.00
N GLU A 206 -3.38 -18.83 14.26
CA GLU A 206 -2.63 -18.49 15.49
C GLU A 206 -3.46 -17.67 16.49
N THR A 207 -4.72 -17.38 16.15
CA THR A 207 -5.60 -16.54 16.96
C THR A 207 -6.35 -17.38 18.00
N ALA A 208 -6.27 -17.01 19.27
CA ALA A 208 -6.91 -17.75 20.37
C ALA A 208 -8.46 -17.84 20.26
N ASN A 209 -9.12 -16.84 19.66
CA ASN A 209 -10.56 -16.87 19.38
C ASN A 209 -10.86 -16.37 17.96
N PRO A 210 -10.74 -17.24 16.94
CA PRO A 210 -10.87 -16.84 15.55
C PRO A 210 -12.31 -16.43 15.21
N LEU A 211 -13.32 -17.07 15.80
CA LEU A 211 -14.76 -16.81 15.59
C LEU A 211 -15.15 -15.35 15.85
N LYS A 212 -14.54 -14.70 16.86
CA LYS A 212 -14.80 -13.29 17.17
C LYS A 212 -13.78 -12.35 16.54
N THR A 213 -12.51 -12.75 16.51
CA THR A 213 -11.41 -11.86 16.14
C THR A 213 -11.31 -11.66 14.64
N ILE A 214 -11.48 -12.71 13.84
CA ILE A 214 -11.33 -12.64 12.38
C ILE A 214 -12.42 -11.80 11.73
N PRO A 215 -13.73 -11.99 12.02
CA PRO A 215 -14.76 -11.13 11.46
C PRO A 215 -14.59 -9.65 11.83
N ARG A 216 -14.10 -9.37 13.06
CA ARG A 216 -13.81 -8.00 13.49
C ARG A 216 -12.64 -7.40 12.70
N ALA A 217 -11.56 -8.16 12.51
CA ALA A 217 -10.40 -7.73 11.73
C ALA A 217 -10.75 -7.52 10.24
N THR A 218 -11.54 -8.41 9.64
CA THR A 218 -12.02 -8.27 8.26
C THR A 218 -12.90 -7.03 8.09
N LYS A 219 -13.79 -6.72 9.05
CA LYS A 219 -14.58 -5.47 9.02
C LYS A 219 -13.72 -4.21 9.15
N GLN A 220 -12.57 -4.29 9.84
CA GLN A 220 -11.64 -3.17 9.92
C GLN A 220 -10.94 -2.89 8.59
N VAL A 221 -10.75 -3.89 7.72
CA VAL A 221 -10.22 -3.70 6.36
C VAL A 221 -11.08 -2.73 5.56
N PHE A 222 -12.41 -2.81 5.66
CA PHE A 222 -13.32 -1.88 4.99
C PHE A 222 -13.07 -0.42 5.37
N TRP A 223 -13.05 -0.14 6.68
CA TRP A 223 -12.79 1.21 7.20
C TRP A 223 -11.40 1.71 6.82
N ARG A 224 -10.41 0.81 6.76
CA ARG A 224 -9.05 1.14 6.32
C ARG A 224 -9.02 1.58 4.86
N ILE A 225 -9.69 0.85 3.96
CA ILE A 225 -9.79 1.19 2.53
C ILE A 225 -10.50 2.54 2.37
N LEU A 226 -11.65 2.72 3.02
CA LEU A 226 -12.50 3.88 2.82
C LEU A 226 -11.90 5.17 3.41
N ILE A 227 -11.35 5.12 4.62
CA ILE A 227 -10.86 6.32 5.30
C ILE A 227 -9.42 6.61 4.91
N PHE A 228 -8.49 5.68 5.10
CA PHE A 228 -7.07 6.00 4.93
C PHE A 228 -6.66 6.10 3.48
N TYR A 229 -7.18 5.25 2.60
CA TYR A 229 -6.80 5.27 1.19
C TYR A 229 -7.60 6.32 0.41
N ILE A 230 -8.94 6.24 0.40
CA ILE A 230 -9.73 7.15 -0.45
C ILE A 230 -9.55 8.62 -0.03
N VAL A 231 -9.60 8.94 1.26
CA VAL A 231 -9.42 10.34 1.72
C VAL A 231 -8.02 10.83 1.40
N SER A 232 -6.97 10.09 1.77
CA SER A 232 -5.59 10.53 1.53
C SER A 232 -5.29 10.68 0.03
N LEU A 233 -5.74 9.75 -0.82
CA LEU A 233 -5.53 9.83 -2.27
C LEU A 233 -6.34 10.96 -2.91
N THR A 234 -7.53 11.26 -2.38
CA THR A 234 -8.31 12.43 -2.82
C THR A 234 -7.56 13.73 -2.50
N LEU A 235 -7.03 13.85 -1.28
CA LEU A 235 -6.23 15.00 -0.90
C LEU A 235 -4.97 15.12 -1.77
N ILE A 236 -4.26 14.01 -2.03
CA ILE A 236 -3.10 13.99 -2.94
C ILE A 236 -3.49 14.47 -4.34
N GLY A 237 -4.60 13.96 -4.89
CA GLY A 237 -5.10 14.36 -6.20
C GLY A 237 -5.56 15.82 -6.29
N CYS A 238 -6.02 16.40 -5.17
CA CYS A 238 -6.35 17.82 -5.09
C CYS A 238 -5.10 18.70 -4.91
N LEU A 239 -4.07 18.24 -4.21
CA LEU A 239 -2.93 19.07 -3.82
C LEU A 239 -1.80 19.12 -4.86
N VAL A 240 -1.66 18.08 -5.68
CA VAL A 240 -0.52 17.95 -6.60
C VAL A 240 -1.03 17.70 -8.02
N PRO A 241 -0.61 18.51 -9.02
CA PRO A 241 -0.93 18.23 -10.41
C PRO A 241 -0.18 16.98 -10.86
N TYR A 242 -0.83 16.12 -11.66
CA TYR A 242 -0.20 14.90 -12.17
C TYR A 242 0.99 15.18 -13.11
N THR A 243 1.12 16.41 -13.62
CA THR A 243 2.24 16.87 -14.46
C THR A 243 3.47 17.31 -13.66
N ASN A 244 3.43 17.26 -12.32
CA ASN A 244 4.53 17.72 -11.50
C ASN A 244 5.79 16.85 -11.69
N SER A 245 6.91 17.47 -12.05
CA SER A 245 8.19 16.80 -12.31
C SER A 245 8.80 16.11 -11.09
N ARG A 246 8.35 16.46 -9.88
CA ARG A 246 8.78 15.83 -8.62
C ARG A 246 8.03 14.53 -8.31
N LEU A 247 6.96 14.20 -9.03
CA LEU A 247 6.32 12.90 -8.89
C LEU A 247 7.25 11.80 -9.43
N LEU A 248 7.16 10.61 -8.83
CA LEU A 248 7.89 9.42 -9.26
C LEU A 248 7.39 8.97 -10.63
N ASN A 249 7.92 9.59 -11.67
CA ASN A 249 7.55 9.33 -13.06
C ASN A 249 8.03 7.94 -13.49
N LYS A 250 7.09 6.98 -13.52
CA LYS A 250 7.33 5.61 -14.02
C LYS A 250 7.77 5.61 -15.49
N TRP A 251 7.43 6.65 -16.25
CA TRP A 251 7.82 6.80 -17.66
C TRP A 251 9.32 7.03 -17.88
N TYR A 252 10.10 7.38 -16.85
CA TYR A 252 11.56 7.45 -16.99
C TYR A 252 12.22 6.07 -17.13
N VAL A 253 11.58 4.99 -16.68
CA VAL A 253 12.11 3.62 -16.83
C VAL A 253 11.82 3.05 -18.24
N LEU A 254 10.80 3.58 -18.93
CA LEU A 254 10.48 3.22 -20.32
C LEU A 254 11.10 4.16 -21.36
N LYS A 255 11.75 5.25 -20.95
CA LYS A 255 12.69 5.96 -21.80
C LYS A 255 14.02 5.22 -21.76
N THR A 256 14.17 4.23 -22.64
CA THR A 256 15.49 3.83 -23.13
C THR A 256 16.27 5.09 -23.54
N PRO A 257 17.58 5.17 -23.27
CA PRO A 257 18.44 6.23 -23.78
C PRO A 257 18.69 5.95 -25.28
N ILE A 258 17.67 6.17 -26.09
CA ILE A 258 17.77 6.25 -27.55
C ILE A 258 16.81 7.37 -27.94
N GLU A 259 17.29 8.60 -27.77
CA GLU A 259 17.03 9.85 -28.52
C GLU A 259 17.51 11.05 -27.70
#